data_AF-A0A3S4WJL4-F1
#
_entry.id   AF-A0A3S4WJL4-F1
#
_cell.length_a   1.000
_cell.length_b   1.000
_cell.length_c   1.000
_cell.angle_alpha   90.00
_cell.angle_beta   90.00
_cell.angle_gamma   90.00
#
_symmetry.space_group_name_H-M   'P 1'
#
loop_
_entity.id
_entity.type
_entity.pdbx_description
1 polymer ?
#
loop_
_entity_poly.entity_id
_entity_poly.type
_entity_poly.pdbx_seq_one_letter_code
_entity_poly.pdbx_strand_id
1 'polypeptide(L)'
;MAVSRRRAVLLGALLLVLSVVIGGGVVALYSRDAGDQEPSSGSAIGVNKEDENGQRIWYGEEPPEVRALADAAESMSQEHPDTVLGVVLTSDRQVVEVYVVSEDAEGVAALRESAEDPERLRVIVNKNSPEQIRTAMSQVFEADASALGIESVAPDPVNDGIVVGLAGEAESTGGCSEEEKQAVLDALKGVSVPIRVTCEAAQEAAGTG
;
A
#
# COMPACT_ATOMS: atom_id res chain seq x y z
N MET A 1 -8.84 20.25 42.66
CA MET A 1 -7.56 19.81 43.27
C MET A 1 -7.65 18.34 43.63
N ALA A 2 -6.52 17.62 43.54
CA ALA A 2 -6.32 16.17 43.75
C ALA A 2 -6.74 15.27 42.56
N VAL A 3 -5.90 15.07 41.53
CA VAL A 3 -4.68 14.22 41.41
C VAL A 3 -5.00 12.77 40.98
N SER A 4 -4.77 12.54 39.68
CA SER A 4 -4.01 11.44 39.05
C SER A 4 -4.05 10.04 39.68
N ARG A 5 -4.45 9.06 38.87
CA ARG A 5 -3.74 7.77 38.77
C ARG A 5 -3.66 7.30 37.32
N ARG A 6 -2.44 7.35 36.78
CA ARG A 6 -1.99 6.67 35.56
C ARG A 6 -2.17 5.16 35.71
N ARG A 7 -2.66 4.50 34.66
CA ARG A 7 -2.37 3.08 34.39
C ARG A 7 -1.96 2.96 32.93
N ALA A 8 -0.65 2.81 32.74
CA ALA A 8 -0.06 2.26 31.55
C ALA A 8 -0.44 0.78 31.45
N VAL A 9 -0.84 0.32 30.26
CA VAL A 9 -0.83 -1.09 29.90
C VAL A 9 -0.23 -1.18 28.49
N LEU A 10 1.04 -1.58 28.47
CA LEU A 10 1.76 -2.17 27.35
C LEU A 10 1.19 -3.56 27.06
N LEU A 11 0.85 -3.85 25.81
CA LEU A 11 0.72 -5.18 25.19
C LEU A 11 0.67 -4.89 23.67
N GLY A 12 1.65 -5.19 22.82
CA GLY A 12 2.58 -6.32 22.85
C GLY A 12 1.90 -7.55 22.25
N ALA A 13 1.69 -7.56 20.93
CA ALA A 13 1.25 -8.74 20.19
C ALA A 13 1.82 -8.74 18.76
N LEU A 14 3.00 -9.33 18.65
CA LEU A 14 3.62 -9.89 17.45
C LEU A 14 2.77 -11.10 17.01
N LEU A 15 2.27 -11.13 15.77
CA LEU A 15 1.64 -12.31 15.18
C LEU A 15 2.28 -12.60 13.82
N LEU A 16 3.39 -13.33 13.88
CA LEU A 16 3.91 -14.14 12.78
C LEU A 16 3.01 -15.36 12.63
N VAL A 17 2.33 -15.50 11.50
CA VAL A 17 1.75 -16.78 11.07
C VAL A 17 2.44 -17.19 9.78
N LEU A 18 3.52 -17.93 9.95
CA LEU A 18 4.22 -18.67 8.91
C LEU A 18 3.43 -19.97 8.67
N SER A 19 2.70 -20.07 7.55
CA SER A 19 2.04 -21.31 7.13
C SER A 19 2.60 -21.77 5.79
N VAL A 20 3.80 -22.37 5.82
CA VAL A 20 4.31 -23.15 4.68
C VAL A 20 3.69 -24.53 4.77
N VAL A 21 2.60 -24.77 4.03
CA VAL A 21 2.04 -26.11 3.83
C VAL A 21 2.79 -26.78 2.69
N ILE A 22 3.73 -27.66 3.04
CA ILE A 22 4.30 -28.64 2.14
C ILE A 22 3.34 -29.84 2.10
N GLY A 23 2.66 -30.03 0.97
CA GLY A 23 1.80 -31.19 0.73
C GLY A 23 1.87 -31.62 -0.73
N GLY A 24 2.61 -32.70 -1.00
CA GLY A 24 2.70 -33.34 -2.32
C GLY A 24 1.58 -34.36 -2.58
N GLY A 25 1.10 -34.42 -3.83
CA GLY A 25 0.29 -35.49 -4.47
C GLY A 25 -1.18 -35.56 -4.00
N VAL A 26 -2.22 -35.73 -4.84
CA VAL A 26 -2.39 -36.53 -6.08
C VAL A 26 -3.56 -35.98 -6.95
N VAL A 27 -3.37 -36.12 -8.28
CA VAL A 27 -4.18 -35.94 -9.51
C VAL A 27 -5.71 -36.16 -9.49
N ALA A 28 -6.46 -35.29 -10.20
CA ALA A 28 -7.58 -35.63 -11.11
C ALA A 28 -7.95 -34.45 -12.05
N LEU A 29 -7.39 -34.42 -13.26
CA LEU A 29 -8.08 -34.54 -14.57
C LEU A 29 -9.16 -33.51 -14.91
N TYR A 30 -8.77 -32.46 -15.65
CA TYR A 30 -9.48 -32.02 -16.87
C TYR A 30 -8.44 -31.62 -17.92
N SER A 31 -8.47 -32.31 -19.06
CA SER A 31 -7.62 -32.06 -20.21
C SER A 31 -8.23 -31.02 -21.16
N ARG A 32 -7.32 -30.30 -21.85
CA ARG A 32 -7.47 -29.70 -23.20
C ARG A 32 -8.13 -28.31 -23.16
N ASP A 33 -7.38 -27.23 -23.38
CA ASP A 33 -6.78 -26.93 -24.69
C ASP A 33 -5.27 -26.73 -24.70
N ALA A 34 -4.65 -27.23 -25.75
CA ALA A 34 -3.22 -27.18 -26.00
C ALA A 34 -2.93 -26.02 -26.95
N GLY A 35 -2.43 -24.92 -26.40
CA GLY A 35 -1.61 -23.96 -27.12
C GLY A 35 -0.19 -24.11 -26.61
N ASP A 36 0.68 -24.72 -27.41
CA ASP A 36 2.10 -24.90 -27.13
C ASP A 36 2.78 -23.57 -26.76
N GLN A 37 3.10 -23.41 -25.48
CA GLN A 37 4.31 -22.71 -25.07
C GLN A 37 5.05 -23.65 -24.13
N GLU A 38 6.15 -24.20 -24.62
CA GLU A 38 7.17 -24.80 -23.76
C GLU A 38 7.44 -23.85 -22.59
N PRO A 39 7.46 -24.33 -21.33
CA PRO A 39 7.94 -23.51 -20.24
C PRO A 39 9.42 -23.26 -20.52
N SER A 40 9.72 -22.08 -21.08
CA SER A 40 11.08 -21.56 -21.13
C SER A 40 11.65 -21.74 -19.73
N SER A 41 12.59 -22.65 -19.61
CA SER A 41 13.40 -22.83 -18.41
C SER A 41 14.39 -21.68 -18.38
N GLY A 42 13.88 -20.46 -18.19
CA GLY A 42 14.59 -19.21 -18.45
C GLY A 42 13.93 -18.06 -17.73
N SER A 43 14.35 -17.86 -16.48
CA SER A 43 13.97 -16.80 -15.54
C SER A 43 12.60 -16.97 -14.86
N ALA A 44 12.61 -17.17 -13.54
CA ALA A 44 11.42 -17.07 -12.68
C ALA A 44 10.94 -15.63 -12.51
N ILE A 45 11.71 -14.65 -13.01
CA ILE A 45 11.39 -13.23 -12.94
C ILE A 45 10.14 -12.94 -13.75
N GLY A 46 9.20 -12.26 -13.12
CA GLY A 46 7.88 -12.03 -13.65
C GLY A 46 7.80 -11.00 -14.77
N VAL A 47 6.59 -10.86 -15.31
CA VAL A 47 6.25 -9.90 -16.35
C VAL A 47 4.86 -9.31 -16.09
N ASN A 48 4.65 -8.09 -16.55
CA ASN A 48 3.32 -7.50 -16.61
C ASN A 48 2.54 -8.09 -17.80
N LYS A 49 1.28 -8.46 -17.57
CA LYS A 49 0.31 -8.81 -18.60
C LYS A 49 -0.96 -7.99 -18.36
N GLU A 50 -1.57 -7.53 -19.44
CA GLU A 50 -2.90 -6.92 -19.35
C GLU A 50 -3.97 -8.02 -19.24
N ASP A 51 -4.94 -7.83 -18.36
CA ASP A 51 -6.13 -8.68 -18.28
C ASP A 51 -7.18 -8.28 -19.33
N GLU A 52 -8.33 -8.94 -19.29
CA GLU A 52 -9.44 -8.70 -20.22
C GLU A 52 -10.02 -7.27 -20.11
N ASN A 53 -9.77 -6.57 -19.00
CA ASN A 53 -10.19 -5.20 -18.76
C ASN A 53 -9.08 -4.17 -19.06
N GLY A 54 -7.94 -4.61 -19.58
CA GLY A 54 -6.77 -3.76 -19.82
C GLY A 54 -5.99 -3.40 -18.55
N GLN A 55 -6.27 -4.05 -17.41
CA GLN A 55 -5.52 -3.85 -16.18
C GLN A 55 -4.19 -4.61 -16.26
N ARG A 56 -3.09 -3.92 -15.98
CA ARG A 56 -1.76 -4.54 -15.89
C ARG A 56 -1.63 -5.32 -14.59
N ILE A 57 -1.42 -6.63 -14.70
CA ILE A 57 -1.21 -7.56 -13.61
C ILE A 57 0.19 -8.18 -13.75
N TRP A 58 0.92 -8.22 -12.64
CA TRP A 58 2.22 -8.86 -12.58
C TRP A 58 2.11 -10.37 -12.37
N TYR A 59 2.84 -11.16 -13.16
CA TYR A 59 2.93 -12.61 -13.05
C TYR A 59 4.39 -13.07 -12.94
N GLY A 60 4.75 -13.70 -11.82
CA GLY A 60 6.07 -14.30 -11.58
C GLY A 60 6.78 -13.69 -10.38
N GLU A 61 8.05 -14.04 -10.19
CA GLU A 61 8.85 -13.60 -9.04
C GLU A 61 9.46 -12.22 -9.28
N GLU A 62 9.68 -11.49 -8.20
CA GLU A 62 10.44 -10.24 -8.22
C GLU A 62 11.94 -10.54 -8.35
N PRO A 63 12.73 -9.71 -9.08
CA PRO A 63 14.18 -9.84 -9.09
C PRO A 63 14.75 -9.87 -7.66
N PRO A 64 15.62 -10.85 -7.32
CA PRO A 64 16.19 -10.96 -5.98
C PRO A 64 16.85 -9.67 -5.48
N GLU A 65 17.48 -8.91 -6.38
CA GLU A 65 18.13 -7.66 -6.03
C GLU A 65 17.11 -6.55 -5.72
N VAL A 66 15.98 -6.51 -6.44
CA VAL A 66 14.87 -5.58 -6.14
C VAL A 66 14.24 -5.94 -4.80
N ARG A 67 14.04 -7.24 -4.54
CA ARG A 67 13.51 -7.72 -3.27
C ARG A 67 14.39 -7.35 -2.09
N ALA A 68 15.70 -7.59 -2.21
CA ALA A 68 16.65 -7.22 -1.17
C ALA A 68 16.66 -5.70 -0.92
N LEU A 69 16.54 -4.90 -1.98
CA LEU A 69 16.43 -3.45 -1.88
C LEU A 69 15.11 -3.00 -1.23
N ALA A 70 13.99 -3.66 -1.55
CA ALA A 70 12.69 -3.39 -0.93
C ALA A 70 12.70 -3.72 0.57
N ASP A 71 13.30 -4.86 0.95
CA ASP A 71 13.46 -5.26 2.36
C ASP A 71 14.34 -4.26 3.13
N ALA A 72 15.41 -3.75 2.50
CA ALA A 72 16.26 -2.73 3.08
C ALA A 72 15.55 -1.37 3.23
N ALA A 73 14.79 -0.96 2.23
CA ALA A 73 13.99 0.26 2.26
C ALA A 73 12.89 0.20 3.34
N GLU A 74 12.22 -0.95 3.47
CA GLU A 74 11.22 -1.18 4.51
C GLU A 74 11.85 -1.13 5.91
N SER A 75 13.02 -1.73 6.09
CA SER A 75 13.78 -1.65 7.34
C SER A 75 14.13 -0.19 7.69
N MET A 76 14.63 0.58 6.71
CA MET A 76 14.89 2.01 6.87
C MET A 76 13.63 2.79 7.28
N SER A 77 12.48 2.49 6.67
CA SER A 77 11.20 3.13 7.01
C SER A 77 10.77 2.86 8.46
N GLN A 78 11.09 1.68 9.00
CA GLN A 78 10.77 1.31 10.37
C GLN A 78 11.73 1.94 11.38
N GLU A 79 13.00 2.12 11.00
CA GLU A 79 14.03 2.77 11.82
C GLU A 79 13.86 4.29 11.87
N HIS A 80 13.37 4.91 10.79
CA HIS A 80 13.23 6.37 10.65
C HIS A 80 11.79 6.81 10.29
N PRO A 81 10.77 6.46 11.11
CA PRO A 81 9.35 6.70 10.80
C PRO A 81 8.93 8.19 10.85
N ASP A 82 9.82 9.07 11.27
CA ASP A 82 9.66 10.52 11.31
C ASP A 82 10.13 11.21 10.01
N THR A 83 10.95 10.54 9.20
CA THR A 83 11.48 11.09 7.94
C THR A 83 11.00 10.33 6.70
N VAL A 84 10.55 9.09 6.85
CA VAL A 84 10.03 8.25 5.77
C VAL A 84 8.50 8.22 5.81
N LEU A 85 7.88 8.52 4.67
CA LEU A 85 6.42 8.46 4.49
C LEU A 85 5.95 7.09 3.99
N GLY A 86 6.78 6.39 3.24
CA GLY A 86 6.45 5.05 2.77
C GLY A 86 7.43 4.51 1.73
N VAL A 87 7.30 3.22 1.48
CA VAL A 87 8.03 2.46 0.47
C VAL A 87 7.02 1.84 -0.48
N VAL A 88 7.24 1.98 -1.78
CA VAL A 88 6.35 1.45 -2.81
C VAL A 88 7.19 0.73 -3.86
N LEU A 89 6.69 -0.40 -4.33
CA LEU A 89 7.25 -1.10 -5.47
C LEU A 89 6.46 -0.73 -6.73
N THR A 90 7.14 -0.42 -7.83
CA THR A 90 6.48 -0.14 -9.10
C THR A 90 5.70 -1.36 -9.61
N SER A 91 4.68 -1.12 -10.45
CA SER A 91 3.81 -2.19 -10.98
C SER A 91 4.55 -3.30 -11.74
N ASP A 92 5.70 -3.00 -12.33
CA ASP A 92 6.60 -3.95 -12.99
C ASP A 92 7.65 -4.57 -12.08
N ARG A 93 7.61 -4.25 -10.77
CA ARG A 93 8.50 -4.80 -9.76
C ARG A 93 9.98 -4.67 -10.09
N GLN A 94 10.35 -3.60 -10.78
CA GLN A 94 11.74 -3.33 -11.15
C GLN A 94 12.36 -2.22 -10.29
N VAL A 95 11.54 -1.34 -9.71
CA VAL A 95 12.03 -0.15 -9.03
C VAL A 95 11.34 0.00 -7.67
N VAL A 96 12.15 0.24 -6.65
CA VAL A 96 11.71 0.61 -5.30
C VAL A 96 11.68 2.13 -5.22
N GLU A 97 10.50 2.67 -4.91
CA GLU A 97 10.30 4.08 -4.62
C GLU A 97 10.23 4.31 -3.11
N VAL A 98 11.04 5.22 -2.59
CA VAL A 98 11.06 5.59 -1.17
C VAL A 98 10.71 7.06 -1.04
N TYR A 99 9.66 7.33 -0.27
CA TYR A 99 9.10 8.67 -0.09
C TYR A 99 9.60 9.25 1.23
N VAL A 100 10.34 10.35 1.17
CA VAL A 100 11.05 10.94 2.31
C VAL A 100 10.82 12.44 2.40
N VAL A 101 11.08 13.04 3.55
CA VAL A 101 11.02 14.51 3.73
C VAL A 101 12.25 15.25 3.20
N SER A 102 13.35 14.55 2.93
CA SER A 102 14.62 15.13 2.46
C SER A 102 15.50 14.09 1.76
N GLU A 103 16.28 14.52 0.77
CA GLU A 103 17.34 13.72 0.13
C GLU A 103 18.42 13.26 1.11
N ASP A 104 18.62 14.05 2.17
CA ASP A 104 19.61 13.80 3.22
C ASP A 104 18.99 13.12 4.46
N ALA A 105 17.78 12.56 4.32
CA ALA A 105 17.15 11.82 5.42
C ALA A 105 18.05 10.66 5.86
N GLU A 106 18.02 10.36 7.16
CA GLU A 106 18.83 9.30 7.74
C GLU A 106 18.51 7.95 7.06
N GLY A 107 19.55 7.15 6.81
CA GLY A 107 19.43 5.88 6.10
C GLY A 107 19.41 5.98 4.57
N VAL A 108 19.04 7.12 3.97
CA VAL A 108 18.95 7.25 2.49
C VAL A 108 20.30 7.01 1.80
N ALA A 109 21.39 7.55 2.36
CA ALA A 109 22.73 7.33 1.80
C ALA A 109 23.13 5.85 1.82
N ALA A 110 22.88 5.16 2.94
CA ALA A 110 23.17 3.74 3.07
C ALA A 110 22.30 2.88 2.13
N LEU A 111 21.03 3.26 1.94
CA LEU A 111 20.12 2.59 1.01
C LEU A 111 20.56 2.78 -0.45
N ARG A 112 21.08 3.96 -0.81
CA ARG A 112 21.67 4.21 -2.14
C ARG A 112 22.93 3.39 -2.36
N GLU A 113 23.75 3.22 -1.34
CA GLU A 113 24.96 2.39 -1.41
C GLU A 113 24.64 0.89 -1.53
N SER A 114 23.51 0.44 -0.98
CA SER A 114 23.07 -0.97 -1.12
C SER A 114 22.42 -1.27 -2.46
N ALA A 115 21.98 -0.26 -3.21
CA ALA A 115 21.48 -0.42 -4.56
C ALA A 115 22.65 -0.66 -5.53
N GLU A 116 22.89 -1.92 -5.90
CA GLU A 116 23.91 -2.29 -6.90
C GLU A 116 23.69 -1.57 -8.25
N ASP A 117 22.41 -1.37 -8.61
CA ASP A 117 21.95 -0.62 -9.76
C ASP A 117 21.15 0.61 -9.28
N PRO A 118 21.65 1.84 -9.48
CA PRO A 118 20.98 3.04 -9.02
C PRO A 118 19.63 3.29 -9.71
N GLU A 119 19.37 2.68 -10.87
CA GLU A 119 18.08 2.84 -11.56
C GLU A 119 16.93 2.07 -10.86
N ARG A 120 17.27 1.12 -9.97
CA ARG A 120 16.32 0.32 -9.20
C ARG A 120 15.84 1.01 -7.91
N LEU A 121 16.45 2.12 -7.53
CA LEU A 121 16.05 2.92 -6.37
C LEU A 121 15.67 4.33 -6.81
N ARG A 122 14.45 4.75 -6.47
CA ARG A 122 14.00 6.14 -6.64
C ARG A 122 13.65 6.72 -5.28
N VAL A 123 14.42 7.71 -4.85
CA VAL A 123 14.10 8.52 -3.67
C VAL A 123 13.26 9.70 -4.14
N ILE A 124 12.11 9.91 -3.51
CA ILE A 124 11.15 10.95 -3.84
C ILE A 124 10.95 11.82 -2.61
N VAL A 125 11.21 13.13 -2.75
CA VAL A 125 11.06 14.08 -1.66
C VAL A 125 9.65 14.66 -1.63
N ASN A 126 8.98 14.43 -0.52
CA ASN A 126 7.65 14.90 -0.19
C ASN A 126 7.72 16.20 0.61
N LYS A 127 6.71 17.07 0.44
CA LYS A 127 6.64 18.33 1.17
C LYS A 127 6.07 18.15 2.56
N ASN A 128 5.13 17.20 2.72
CA ASN A 128 4.50 16.94 4.00
C ASN A 128 5.33 15.92 4.79
N SER A 129 5.47 16.16 6.09
CA SER A 129 6.11 15.21 7.01
C SER A 129 5.16 14.07 7.40
N PRO A 130 5.68 12.91 7.85
CA PRO A 130 4.86 11.86 8.45
C PRO A 130 3.97 12.35 9.59
N GLU A 131 4.39 13.36 10.36
CA GLU A 131 3.56 13.98 11.40
C GLU A 131 2.38 14.77 10.82
N GLN A 132 2.60 15.53 9.75
CA GLN A 132 1.53 16.26 9.05
C GLN A 132 0.49 15.29 8.45
N ILE A 133 0.95 14.19 7.86
CA ILE A 133 0.06 13.13 7.35
C ILE A 133 -0.77 12.51 8.48
N ARG A 134 -0.14 12.12 9.61
CA ARG A 134 -0.86 11.57 10.78
C ARG A 134 -1.87 12.57 11.37
N THR A 135 -1.51 13.85 11.41
CA THR A 135 -2.39 14.92 11.87
C THR A 135 -3.61 15.04 10.95
N ALA A 136 -3.39 15.04 9.64
CA ALA A 136 -4.47 15.07 8.65
C ALA A 136 -5.40 13.87 8.78
N MET A 137 -4.87 12.64 8.91
CA MET A 137 -5.68 11.45 9.15
C MET A 137 -6.53 11.58 10.42
N SER A 138 -5.94 12.09 11.51
CA SER A 138 -6.65 12.33 12.78
C SER A 138 -7.79 13.33 12.59
N GLN A 139 -7.58 14.41 11.82
CA GLN A 139 -8.63 15.38 11.50
C GLN A 139 -9.79 14.75 10.72
N VAL A 140 -9.51 13.80 9.82
CA VAL A 140 -10.58 13.08 9.10
C VAL A 140 -11.37 12.17 10.03
N PHE A 141 -10.71 11.49 10.98
CA PHE A 141 -11.40 10.66 11.98
C PHE A 141 -12.19 11.48 13.01
N GLU A 142 -11.78 12.72 13.28
CA GLU A 142 -12.50 13.66 14.14
C GLU A 142 -13.65 14.36 13.42
N ALA A 143 -13.54 14.56 12.11
CA ALA A 143 -14.70 14.82 11.27
C ALA A 143 -15.62 13.59 11.35
N ASP A 144 -16.93 13.78 11.29
CA ASP A 144 -17.91 12.69 11.41
C ASP A 144 -17.81 11.74 10.20
N ALA A 145 -16.80 10.87 10.20
CA ALA A 145 -16.39 10.03 9.09
C ALA A 145 -17.54 9.12 8.64
N SER A 146 -18.32 8.64 9.60
CA SER A 146 -19.52 7.84 9.32
C SER A 146 -20.62 8.66 8.64
N ALA A 147 -20.87 9.90 9.06
CA ALA A 147 -21.82 10.77 8.37
C ALA A 147 -21.36 11.15 6.94
N LEU A 148 -20.05 11.14 6.70
CA LEU A 148 -19.45 11.37 5.39
C LEU A 148 -19.33 10.10 4.53
N GLY A 149 -19.77 8.93 5.03
CA GLY A 149 -19.65 7.66 4.33
C GLY A 149 -18.21 7.18 4.13
N ILE A 150 -17.26 7.64 4.95
CA ILE A 150 -15.85 7.27 4.90
C ILE A 150 -15.66 5.93 5.62
N GLU A 151 -15.09 4.95 4.92
CA GLU A 151 -14.78 3.62 5.46
C GLU A 151 -13.30 3.43 5.76
N SER A 152 -12.42 4.08 4.99
CA SER A 152 -10.99 3.96 5.15
C SER A 152 -10.28 5.31 5.00
N VAL A 153 -9.20 5.48 5.75
CA VAL A 153 -8.28 6.61 5.63
C VAL A 153 -6.87 6.06 5.74
N ALA A 154 -6.02 6.35 4.76
CA ALA A 154 -4.65 5.87 4.74
C ALA A 154 -3.67 6.96 4.23
N PRO A 155 -2.38 6.88 4.60
CA PRO A 155 -1.34 7.67 3.95
C PRO A 155 -1.33 7.41 2.43
N ASP A 156 -1.12 8.48 1.66
CA ASP A 156 -0.90 8.40 0.21
C ASP A 156 0.44 9.09 -0.11
N PRO A 157 1.57 8.39 0.11
CA PRO A 157 2.90 8.97 -0.11
C PRO A 157 3.13 9.39 -1.56
N VAL A 158 2.51 8.67 -2.52
CA VAL A 158 2.58 8.96 -3.96
C VAL A 158 2.02 10.34 -4.29
N ASN A 159 0.93 10.73 -3.63
CA ASN A 159 0.28 12.03 -3.82
C ASN A 159 0.59 13.05 -2.71
N ASP A 160 1.61 12.78 -1.88
CA ASP A 160 2.04 13.63 -0.77
C ASP A 160 0.90 14.01 0.19
N GLY A 161 0.00 13.07 0.47
CA GLY A 161 -1.25 13.35 1.19
C GLY A 161 -1.89 12.14 1.83
N ILE A 162 -3.22 12.13 1.86
CA ILE A 162 -4.02 11.01 2.35
C ILE A 162 -5.01 10.54 1.29
N VAL A 163 -5.33 9.26 1.33
CA VAL A 163 -6.45 8.68 0.57
C VAL A 163 -7.60 8.37 1.53
N VAL A 164 -8.81 8.72 1.09
CA VAL A 164 -10.06 8.50 1.80
C VAL A 164 -10.94 7.58 0.96
N GLY A 165 -11.23 6.39 1.46
CA GLY A 165 -12.13 5.42 0.85
C GLY A 165 -13.56 5.65 1.32
N LEU A 166 -14.49 5.77 0.37
CA LEU A 166 -15.93 5.83 0.64
C LEU A 166 -16.57 4.46 0.46
N ALA A 167 -17.62 4.22 1.23
CA ALA A 167 -18.49 3.07 1.07
C ALA A 167 -19.08 3.04 -0.34
N GLY A 168 -18.85 1.96 -1.08
CA GLY A 168 -19.60 1.68 -2.29
C GLY A 168 -20.97 1.09 -1.97
N GLU A 169 -22.02 1.55 -2.64
CA GLU A 169 -23.31 0.85 -2.61
C GLU A 169 -23.15 -0.51 -3.31
N ALA A 170 -23.40 -1.61 -2.57
CA ALA A 170 -23.17 -2.98 -3.04
C ALA A 170 -23.94 -3.37 -4.32
N GLU A 171 -25.00 -2.63 -4.67
CA GLU A 171 -25.87 -2.92 -5.82
C GLU A 171 -25.61 -2.00 -7.04
N SER A 172 -24.72 -1.03 -6.89
CA SER A 172 -24.34 -0.10 -7.95
C SER A 172 -23.04 -0.57 -8.61
N THR A 173 -23.11 -0.93 -9.89
CA THR A 173 -21.92 -1.15 -10.74
C THR A 173 -21.09 0.13 -10.95
N GLY A 174 -21.43 1.24 -10.25
CA GLY A 174 -20.97 2.59 -10.52
C GLY A 174 -20.34 3.30 -9.33
N GLY A 175 -19.89 2.60 -8.29
CA GLY A 175 -19.14 3.24 -7.18
C GLY A 175 -19.84 4.45 -6.55
N CYS A 176 -19.07 5.30 -5.88
CA CYS A 176 -19.51 6.59 -5.34
C CYS A 176 -19.48 7.68 -6.43
N SER A 177 -20.52 8.52 -6.47
CA SER A 177 -20.72 9.59 -7.44
C SER A 177 -19.69 10.73 -7.27
N GLU A 178 -19.46 11.49 -8.34
CA GLU A 178 -18.59 12.68 -8.27
C GLU A 178 -19.14 13.75 -7.30
N GLU A 179 -20.48 13.80 -7.14
CA GLU A 179 -21.14 14.69 -6.18
C GLU A 179 -20.79 14.30 -4.73
N GLU A 180 -20.78 13.01 -4.40
CA GLU A 180 -20.36 12.50 -3.09
C GLU A 180 -18.88 12.75 -2.83
N LYS A 181 -18.01 12.48 -3.80
CA LYS A 181 -16.58 12.79 -3.69
C LYS A 181 -16.36 14.27 -3.41
N GLN A 182 -17.06 15.14 -4.13
CA GLN A 182 -16.95 16.59 -3.94
C GLN A 182 -17.50 17.03 -2.58
N ALA A 183 -18.58 16.42 -2.08
CA ALA A 183 -19.12 16.71 -0.76
C ALA A 183 -18.12 16.37 0.36
N VAL A 184 -17.41 15.24 0.24
CA VAL A 184 -16.36 14.83 1.19
C VAL A 184 -15.17 15.79 1.12
N LEU A 185 -14.70 16.13 -0.09
CA LEU A 185 -13.64 17.13 -0.26
C LEU A 185 -14.03 18.48 0.34
N ASP A 186 -15.28 18.90 0.17
CA ASP A 186 -15.81 20.14 0.72
C ASP A 186 -15.85 20.15 2.24
N ALA A 187 -16.27 19.04 2.84
CA ALA A 187 -16.27 18.85 4.29
C ALA A 187 -14.84 18.85 4.88
N LEU A 188 -13.86 18.35 4.11
CA LEU A 188 -12.48 18.20 4.54
C LEU A 188 -11.54 19.34 4.07
N LYS A 189 -12.07 20.46 3.55
CA LYS A 189 -11.29 21.63 3.10
C LYS A 189 -10.33 22.21 4.17
N GLY A 190 -10.55 21.91 5.45
CA GLY A 190 -9.70 22.34 6.56
C GLY A 190 -8.43 21.49 6.76
N VAL A 191 -8.32 20.34 6.10
CA VAL A 191 -7.16 19.45 6.19
C VAL A 191 -5.99 20.03 5.40
N SER A 192 -4.80 20.07 6.02
CA SER A 192 -3.64 20.79 5.49
C SER A 192 -2.85 20.05 4.41
N VAL A 193 -3.23 18.83 4.06
CA VAL A 193 -2.55 17.98 3.07
C VAL A 193 -3.50 17.62 1.94
N PRO A 194 -2.99 17.30 0.73
CA PRO A 194 -3.81 16.79 -0.37
C PRO A 194 -4.66 15.58 0.05
N ILE A 195 -5.91 15.56 -0.40
CA ILE A 195 -6.84 14.44 -0.19
C ILE A 195 -7.23 13.86 -1.54
N ARG A 196 -7.05 12.55 -1.69
CA ARG A 196 -7.60 11.77 -2.80
C ARG A 196 -8.77 10.96 -2.28
N VAL A 197 -9.91 11.02 -2.96
CA VAL A 197 -11.10 10.23 -2.61
C VAL A 197 -11.21 9.05 -3.57
N THR A 198 -11.37 7.85 -3.04
CA THR A 198 -11.58 6.61 -3.79
C THR A 198 -12.88 5.95 -3.38
N CYS A 199 -13.53 5.25 -4.30
CA CYS A 199 -14.65 4.38 -3.97
C CYS A 199 -14.10 2.96 -3.98
N GLU A 200 -14.20 2.24 -2.87
CA GLU A 200 -13.86 0.83 -2.83
C GLU A 200 -15.18 0.05 -2.88
N ALA A 201 -15.30 -0.89 -3.81
CA ALA A 201 -16.45 -1.78 -3.83
C ALA A 201 -16.37 -2.68 -2.59
N ALA A 202 -17.44 -2.76 -1.79
CA ALA A 202 -17.50 -3.67 -0.66
C ALA A 202 -17.14 -5.08 -1.14
N GLN A 203 -16.01 -5.61 -0.67
CA GLN A 203 -15.61 -6.98 -0.96
C GLN A 203 -16.66 -7.88 -0.29
N GLU A 204 -17.53 -8.53 -1.08
CA GLU A 204 -18.41 -9.57 -0.57
C GLU A 204 -17.56 -10.59 0.19
N ALA A 205 -17.78 -10.68 1.50
CA ALA A 205 -17.18 -11.71 2.31
C ALA A 205 -17.56 -13.05 1.67
N ALA A 206 -16.56 -13.76 1.12
CA ALA A 206 -16.74 -15.07 0.54
C ALA A 206 -17.34 -16.00 1.62
N GLY A 207 -18.66 -16.14 1.59
CA GLY A 207 -19.40 -17.01 2.48
C GLY A 207 -19.02 -18.44 2.17
N THR A 208 -18.27 -19.06 3.07
CA THR A 208 -18.11 -20.51 3.11
C THR A 208 -19.46 -21.14 3.45
N GLY A 209 -20.14 -21.65 2.42
CA GLY A 209 -21.27 -22.58 2.55
C GLY A 209 -20.80 -24.02 2.70
#